data_AF-A0A5N8YXU2-F1
#
_entry.id   AF-A0A5N8YXU2-F1
#
_cell.length_a   1.000
_cell.length_b   1.000
_cell.length_c   1.000
_cell.angle_alpha   90.00
_cell.angle_beta   90.00
_cell.angle_gamma   90.00
#
_symmetry.space_group_name_H-M   'P 1'
#
loop_
_entity.id
_entity.type
_entity.pdbx_description
1 polymer ?
#
loop_
_entity_poly.entity_id
_entity_poly.type
_entity_poly.pdbx_seq_one_letter_code
_entity_poly.pdbx_strand_id
1 'polypeptide(L)'
;MPIGSITIASPVTAVAVATSGNAISAVSFRARTDNTGAVYVGDSGVTSSNGYRLEPGDELNLTFRETIDLRRFFVDADTANDGVDFAGVAA
;
A
#
# COMPACT_ATOMS: atom_id res chain seq x y z
N MET A 1 -15.67 1.06 5.70
CA MET A 1 -14.65 0.98 4.63
C MET A 1 -13.35 1.44 5.25
N PRO A 2 -12.33 0.57 5.40
CA PRO A 2 -11.03 0.98 5.91
C PRO A 2 -10.36 1.92 4.89
N ILE A 3 -10.23 3.19 5.25
CA ILE A 3 -9.51 4.20 4.47
C ILE A 3 -8.34 4.71 5.31
N GLY A 4 -7.25 5.07 4.66
CA GLY A 4 -6.09 5.58 5.38
C GLY A 4 -4.99 6.06 4.45
N SER A 5 -3.92 6.52 5.09
CA SER A 5 -2.75 7.04 4.41
C SER A 5 -1.52 6.56 5.18
N ILE A 6 -0.49 6.14 4.45
CA ILE A 6 0.77 5.65 4.99
C ILE A 6 1.91 6.50 4.45
N THR A 7 2.72 7.02 5.36
CA THR A 7 4.00 7.67 5.04
C THR A 7 5.12 6.71 5.41
N ILE A 8 6.02 6.43 4.46
CA ILE A 8 7.15 5.53 4.65
C ILE A 8 8.32 6.36 5.15
N ALA A 9 8.62 6.26 6.44
CA ALA A 9 9.63 7.10 7.09
C ALA A 9 11.06 6.82 6.62
N SER A 10 11.34 5.57 6.22
CA SER A 10 12.64 5.15 5.69
C SER A 10 12.43 4.19 4.53
N PRO A 11 13.15 4.37 3.41
CA PRO A 11 13.28 3.37 2.37
C PRO A 11 13.75 2.02 2.92
N VAL A 12 13.48 0.95 2.17
CA VAL A 12 13.87 -0.43 2.50
C VAL A 12 13.19 -0.93 3.79
N THR A 13 12.05 -0.32 4.15
CA THR A 13 11.28 -0.72 5.32
C THR A 13 9.84 -0.97 4.91
N ALA A 14 9.45 -2.24 4.91
CA ALA A 14 8.04 -2.61 4.69
C ALA A 14 7.16 -2.09 5.84
N VAL A 15 6.24 -1.18 5.51
CA VAL A 15 5.29 -0.58 6.45
C VAL A 15 3.91 -1.20 6.25
N ALA A 16 3.32 -1.74 7.32
CA ALA A 16 1.98 -2.31 7.27
C ALA A 16 0.92 -1.24 6.95
N VAL A 17 0.02 -1.55 6.01
CA VAL A 17 -1.06 -0.64 5.59
C VAL A 17 -2.13 -0.50 6.67
N ALA A 18 -2.38 -1.54 7.44
CA ALA A 18 -3.34 -1.53 8.53
C ALA A 18 -2.81 -2.33 9.74
N THR A 19 -3.16 -1.86 10.93
CA THR A 19 -2.85 -2.54 12.20
C THR A 19 -4.05 -3.30 12.77
N SER A 20 -5.27 -2.96 12.34
CA SER A 20 -6.51 -3.67 12.68
C SER A 20 -6.93 -4.60 11.54
N GLY A 21 -7.41 -5.79 11.90
CA GLY A 21 -7.89 -6.79 10.94
C GLY A 21 -9.18 -6.31 10.28
N ASN A 22 -9.13 -6.09 8.97
CA ASN A 22 -10.30 -5.70 8.18
C ASN A 22 -10.46 -6.72 7.05
N ALA A 23 -11.57 -7.45 7.09
CA ALA A 23 -12.03 -8.30 6.00
C ALA A 23 -12.45 -7.43 4.81
N ILE A 24 -11.74 -7.54 3.69
CA ILE A 24 -11.97 -6.75 2.48
C ILE A 24 -12.15 -7.63 1.25
N SER A 25 -13.02 -7.19 0.34
CA SER A 25 -13.26 -7.81 -0.97
C SER A 25 -12.52 -7.10 -2.11
N ALA A 26 -12.12 -5.85 -1.89
CA ALA A 26 -11.28 -5.07 -2.79
C ALA A 26 -10.46 -4.03 -2.00
N VAL A 27 -9.36 -3.56 -2.60
CA VAL A 27 -8.55 -2.44 -2.10
C VAL A 27 -7.97 -1.64 -3.26
N SER A 28 -7.99 -0.32 -3.12
CA SER A 28 -7.24 0.61 -3.97
C SER A 28 -6.05 1.17 -3.20
N PHE A 29 -4.91 1.28 -3.88
CA PHE A 29 -3.69 1.95 -3.41
C PHE A 29 -3.31 3.03 -4.41
N ARG A 30 -3.21 4.27 -3.96
CA ARG A 30 -2.79 5.40 -4.79
C ARG A 30 -1.52 6.01 -4.24
N ALA A 31 -0.45 5.99 -5.05
CA ALA A 31 0.76 6.72 -4.72
C ALA A 31 0.45 8.22 -4.75
N ARG A 32 0.86 8.95 -3.70
CA ARG A 32 0.57 10.39 -3.64
C ARG A 32 1.28 11.11 -4.78
N THR A 33 0.64 12.14 -5.33
CA THR A 33 1.16 12.88 -6.48
C THR A 33 2.39 13.74 -6.13
N ASP A 34 2.61 14.02 -4.85
CA ASP A 34 3.74 14.77 -4.34
C ASP A 34 4.91 13.88 -3.89
N ASN A 35 4.80 12.56 -4.05
CA ASN A 35 5.93 11.65 -3.87
C ASN A 35 7.07 12.02 -4.81
N THR A 36 8.29 11.87 -4.32
CA THR A 36 9.51 12.20 -5.06
C THR A 36 10.16 10.98 -5.71
N GLY A 37 9.83 9.77 -5.25
CA GLY A 37 10.17 8.49 -5.86
C GLY A 37 8.96 7.56 -5.95
N ALA A 38 9.22 6.31 -6.34
CA ALA A 38 8.17 5.30 -6.46
C ALA A 38 7.83 4.66 -5.11
N VAL A 39 6.60 4.17 -5.01
CA VAL A 39 6.11 3.37 -3.89
C VAL A 39 5.83 1.96 -4.37
N TYR A 40 6.04 0.99 -3.49
CA TYR A 40 5.98 -0.43 -3.79
C TYR A 40 4.96 -1.10 -2.89
N VAL A 41 3.97 -1.78 -3.47
CA VAL A 41 2.93 -2.50 -2.74
C VAL A 41 3.23 -3.99 -2.75
N GLY A 42 3.11 -4.66 -1.61
CA GLY A 42 3.37 -6.09 -1.49
C GLY A 42 2.98 -6.68 -0.13
N ASP A 43 3.64 -7.76 0.25
CA ASP A 43 3.52 -8.37 1.58
C ASP A 43 4.58 -7.85 2.56
N SER A 44 4.69 -8.44 3.75
CA SER A 44 5.65 -8.01 4.78
C SER A 44 7.13 -8.01 4.35
N GLY A 45 7.47 -8.68 3.24
CA GLY A 45 8.81 -8.70 2.65
C GLY A 45 8.96 -7.79 1.42
N VAL A 46 8.03 -6.86 1.20
CA VAL A 46 8.09 -5.91 0.09
C VAL A 46 9.33 -5.02 0.19
N THR A 47 9.95 -4.81 -0.96
CA THR A 47 11.12 -3.96 -1.22
C THR A 47 10.95 -3.29 -2.57
N SER A 48 11.80 -2.31 -2.88
CA SER A 48 11.88 -1.70 -4.22
C SER A 48 12.21 -2.67 -5.36
N SER A 49 12.71 -3.88 -5.06
CA SER A 49 13.10 -4.88 -6.07
C SER A 49 12.05 -5.95 -6.36
N ASN A 50 11.06 -6.13 -5.46
CA ASN A 50 10.07 -7.21 -5.58
C ASN A 50 8.61 -6.75 -5.45
N GLY A 51 8.36 -5.51 -5.04
CA GLY A 51 7.01 -4.98 -4.89
C GLY A 51 6.40 -4.51 -6.20
N TYR A 52 5.07 -4.38 -6.22
CA TYR A 52 4.37 -3.74 -7.33
C TYR A 52 4.62 -2.24 -7.29
N ARG A 53 5.33 -1.75 -8.30
CA ARG A 53 5.78 -0.36 -8.39
C ARG A 53 4.64 0.58 -8.83
N LEU A 54 4.50 1.69 -8.12
CA LEU A 54 3.61 2.81 -8.42
C LEU A 54 4.41 4.10 -8.51
N GLU A 55 4.34 4.78 -9.66
CA GLU A 55 4.88 6.12 -9.78
C GLU A 55 3.98 7.13 -9.05
N PRO A 56 4.48 8.34 -8.72
CA PRO A 56 3.66 9.39 -8.14
C PRO A 56 2.37 9.63 -8.93
N GLY A 57 1.22 9.45 -8.28
CA GLY A 57 -0.11 9.60 -8.87
C GLY A 57 -0.72 8.32 -9.46
N ASP A 58 0.05 7.24 -9.61
CA ASP A 58 -0.47 5.94 -10.07
C ASP A 58 -1.39 5.30 -9.04
N GLU A 59 -2.29 4.45 -9.53
CA GLU A 59 -3.25 3.72 -8.73
C GLU A 59 -3.26 2.23 -9.07
N LEU A 60 -3.14 1.40 -8.04
CA LEU A 60 -3.34 -0.05 -8.10
C LEU A 60 -4.70 -0.40 -7.50
N ASN A 61 -5.53 -1.05 -8.30
CA ASN A 61 -6.82 -1.58 -7.86
C ASN A 61 -6.77 -3.11 -7.83
N LEU A 62 -7.05 -3.70 -6.66
CA LEU A 62 -7.11 -5.14 -6.45
C LEU A 62 -8.52 -5.54 -6.03
N THR A 63 -9.06 -6.57 -6.68
CA THR A 63 -10.31 -7.21 -6.30
C THR A 63 -10.05 -8.67 -6.04
N PHE A 64 -10.61 -9.21 -4.97
CA PHE A 64 -10.35 -10.56 -4.51
C PHE A 64 -11.57 -11.44 -4.69
N ARG A 65 -11.34 -12.70 -5.09
CA ARG A 65 -12.40 -13.71 -5.18
C ARG A 65 -12.91 -14.13 -3.78
N GLU A 66 -12.02 -14.09 -2.79
CA GLU A 66 -12.29 -14.42 -1.39
C GLU A 66 -11.99 -13.20 -0.52
N THR A 67 -12.51 -13.19 0.70
CA THR A 67 -12.22 -12.14 1.68
C THR A 67 -10.77 -12.20 2.13
N ILE A 68 -10.07 -11.08 2.03
CA ILE A 68 -8.67 -10.94 2.46
C ILE A 68 -8.59 -10.01 3.67
N ASP A 69 -7.63 -10.24 4.57
CA ASP A 69 -7.33 -9.30 5.65
C ASP A 69 -6.41 -8.19 5.14
N LEU A 70 -6.82 -6.93 5.32
CA LEU A 70 -6.04 -5.75 4.93
C LEU A 70 -4.64 -5.70 5.57
N ARG A 71 -4.43 -6.35 6.73
CA ARG A 71 -3.11 -6.43 7.37
C ARG A 71 -2.06 -7.20 6.57
N ARG A 72 -2.46 -7.89 5.50
CA ARG A 72 -1.52 -8.61 4.61
C ARG A 72 -0.76 -7.68 3.68
N PHE A 73 -1.21 -6.43 3.53
CA PHE A 73 -0.59 -5.46 2.63
C PHE A 73 0.41 -4.59 3.38
N PHE A 74 1.57 -4.42 2.76
CA PHE A 74 2.64 -3.55 3.20
C PHE A 74 3.11 -2.71 2.03
N VAL A 75 3.75 -1.59 2.36
CA VAL A 75 4.34 -0.68 1.39
C VAL A 75 5.77 -0.31 1.74
N ASP A 76 6.59 -0.11 0.72
CA ASP A 76 7.95 0.45 0.80
C ASP A 76 8.07 1.61 -0.21
N ALA A 77 9.10 2.44 -0.09
CA ALA A 77 9.35 3.57 -0.99
C ALA A 77 10.83 3.71 -1.35
N ASP A 78 11.11 4.31 -2.50
CA ASP A 78 12.47 4.70 -2.87
C ASP A 78 12.99 5.86 -2.00
N THR A 79 12.10 6.80 -1.66
CA THR A 79 12.45 8.02 -0.91
C THR A 79 11.72 8.08 0.42
N ALA A 80 12.42 8.55 1.45
CA ALA A 80 11.82 8.81 2.76
C ALA A 80 10.72 9.87 2.66
N ASN A 81 9.64 9.65 3.42
CA ASN A 81 8.44 10.49 3.49
C ASN A 81 7.51 10.43 2.27
N ASP A 82 7.82 9.63 1.25
CA ASP A 82 6.85 9.25 0.24
C ASP A 82 5.76 8.36 0.88
N GLY A 83 4.61 8.27 0.23
CA GLY A 83 3.47 7.57 0.80
C GLY A 83 2.38 7.13 -0.17
N VAL A 84 1.43 6.40 0.37
CA VAL A 84 0.27 5.88 -0.36
C VAL A 84 -1.00 6.21 0.41
N ASP A 85 -2.06 6.51 -0.31
CA ASP A 85 -3.43 6.52 0.21
C ASP A 85 -4.11 5.22 -0.17
N PHE A 86 -4.94 4.66 0.71
CA PHE A 86 -5.64 3.43 0.43
C PHE A 86 -7.11 3.48 0.85
N ALA A 87 -7.92 2.69 0.15
CA ALA A 87 -9.32 2.48 0.47
C ALA A 87 -9.70 1.02 0.22
N GLY A 88 -10.16 0.33 1.26
CA GLY A 88 -10.70 -1.02 1.18
C GLY A 88 -12.22 -1.03 1.14
N VAL A 89 -12.79 -1.93 0.33
CA VAL A 89 -14.20 -2.27 0.35
C VAL A 89 -14.38 -3.43 1.33
N ALA A 90 -15.21 -3.22 2.36
CA ALA A 90 -15.52 -4.27 3.32
C ALA A 90 -16.20 -5.45 2.61
N ALA A 91 -15.78 -6.68 2.94
CA ALA A 91 -16.40 -7.90 2.44
C ALA A 91 -17.72 -8.22 3.16
#